data_AF-A0A1V0UB67-F1
#
_entry.id   AF-A0A1V0UB67-F1
#
_cell.length_a   1.000
_cell.length_b   1.000
_cell.length_c   1.000
_cell.angle_alpha   90.00
_cell.angle_beta   90.00
_cell.angle_gamma   90.00
#
_symmetry.space_group_name_H-M   'P 1'
#
loop_
_entity.id
_entity.type
_entity.pdbx_description
1 polymer ?
#
loop_
_entity_poly.entity_id
_entity_poly.type
_entity_poly.pdbx_seq_one_letter_code
_entity_poly.pdbx_strand_id
1 'polypeptide(L)'
;MRSPRTCLLALLALLGGLLTTAATASPAVAAPNFKAPYACGQQWTYSHHSAEVRQALDFVRTDGGGTAGSPVLASAAGTAYRYSQPSGAGNYIAIEHGGGWKTYYFHLAAFSVANGAQVAQGQRIGTTGSTGNSSGAHIHYEQLYNGVGQTIVINGLSLAPYPGSYHSKYLTSDNGCGGGGVGKYWVDTFANATGYAAANTADAQGVLNAGTNYVYCKVWGARVGTASQFNHWWLRTDLDTVYAGKNGRNAYVSAYYLSRWGNDEARDNNGAVIPNC
;
A
#
# COMPACT_ATOMS: atom_id res chain seq x y z
N MET A 1 -26.13 -67.88 67.61
CA MET A 1 -26.80 -66.59 67.29
C MET A 1 -25.74 -65.54 66.98
N ARG A 2 -25.98 -64.71 65.94
CA ARG A 2 -25.16 -63.59 65.40
C ARG A 2 -24.01 -64.03 64.46
N SER A 3 -24.20 -64.08 63.14
CA SER A 3 -24.33 -63.01 62.11
C SER A 3 -22.96 -62.54 61.57
N PRO A 4 -22.70 -62.65 60.24
CA PRO A 4 -21.48 -62.13 59.63
C PRO A 4 -21.63 -60.64 59.33
N ARG A 5 -20.61 -59.84 59.64
CA ARG A 5 -20.53 -58.42 59.27
C ARG A 5 -19.84 -58.27 57.91
N THR A 6 -20.61 -57.84 56.93
CA THR A 6 -20.18 -57.27 55.65
C THR A 6 -19.71 -55.81 55.81
N CYS A 7 -19.07 -55.31 54.73
CA CYS A 7 -18.77 -53.91 54.39
C CYS A 7 -17.49 -53.31 55.02
N LEU A 8 -16.63 -52.56 54.31
CA LEU A 8 -16.65 -52.01 52.95
C LEU A 8 -15.19 -51.63 52.61
N LEU A 9 -14.65 -52.04 51.46
CA LEU A 9 -13.42 -51.45 50.91
C LEU A 9 -13.80 -50.15 50.20
N ALA A 10 -13.33 -49.01 50.73
CA ALA A 10 -13.44 -47.73 50.06
C ALA A 10 -12.30 -47.60 49.02
N LEU A 11 -12.63 -47.77 47.73
CA LEU A 11 -11.77 -47.35 46.63
C LEU A 11 -11.99 -45.83 46.41
N LEU A 12 -11.02 -44.99 46.80
CA LEU A 12 -10.96 -43.62 46.33
C LEU A 12 -10.37 -43.62 44.91
N ALA A 13 -11.22 -43.44 43.90
CA ALA A 13 -10.78 -43.10 42.55
C ALA A 13 -10.49 -41.58 42.48
N LEU A 14 -9.21 -41.19 42.46
CA LEU A 14 -8.81 -39.83 42.10
C LEU A 14 -8.98 -39.63 40.59
N LEU A 15 -10.11 -39.05 40.18
CA LEU A 15 -10.30 -38.46 38.85
C LEU A 15 -9.60 -37.10 38.81
N GLY A 16 -8.33 -37.09 38.41
CA GLY A 16 -7.63 -35.87 38.02
C GLY A 16 -8.23 -35.36 36.70
N GLY A 17 -9.15 -34.41 36.78
CA GLY A 17 -9.71 -33.73 35.61
C GLY A 17 -8.63 -32.92 34.90
N LEU A 18 -8.17 -33.39 33.74
CA LEU A 18 -7.42 -32.56 32.80
C LEU A 18 -8.38 -31.48 32.27
N LEU A 19 -8.26 -30.27 32.80
CA LEU A 19 -8.83 -29.07 32.18
C LEU A 19 -8.04 -28.78 30.91
N THR A 20 -8.49 -29.33 29.78
CA THR A 20 -8.07 -28.88 28.47
C THR A 20 -8.75 -27.54 28.20
N THR A 21 -8.07 -26.43 28.54
CA THR A 21 -8.48 -25.13 28.01
C THR A 21 -8.24 -25.16 26.51
N ALA A 22 -9.28 -25.45 25.74
CA ALA A 22 -9.27 -25.25 24.30
C ALA A 22 -9.00 -23.75 24.07
N ALA A 23 -7.79 -23.42 23.65
CA ALA A 23 -7.46 -22.08 23.19
C ALA A 23 -8.38 -21.80 22.01
N THR A 24 -9.34 -20.89 22.20
CA THR A 24 -10.19 -20.40 21.12
C THR A 24 -9.29 -19.66 20.14
N ALA A 25 -8.98 -20.29 19.01
CA ALA A 25 -8.27 -19.63 17.92
C ALA A 25 -9.08 -18.38 17.56
N SER A 26 -8.46 -17.20 17.69
CA SER A 26 -9.09 -15.95 17.25
C SER A 26 -9.47 -16.10 15.77
N PRO A 27 -10.66 -15.63 15.36
CA PRO A 27 -11.08 -15.73 13.96
C PRO A 27 -10.01 -15.07 13.08
N ALA A 28 -9.62 -15.77 12.01
CA ALA A 28 -8.61 -15.27 11.10
C ALA A 28 -9.07 -13.94 10.49
N VAL A 29 -8.35 -12.86 10.78
CA VAL A 29 -8.60 -11.57 10.16
C VAL A 29 -8.24 -11.70 8.67
N ALA A 30 -9.19 -11.35 7.79
CA ALA A 30 -8.96 -11.39 6.35
C ALA A 30 -7.71 -10.57 5.98
N ALA A 31 -6.90 -11.10 5.05
CA ALA A 31 -5.72 -10.41 4.58
C ALA A 31 -6.09 -9.03 4.01
N PRO A 32 -5.29 -7.99 4.26
CA PRO A 32 -5.36 -6.76 3.49
C PRO A 32 -5.28 -7.06 1.99
N ASN A 33 -5.93 -6.25 1.16
CA ASN A 33 -5.73 -6.33 -0.29
C ASN A 33 -4.34 -5.80 -0.65
N PHE A 34 -3.33 -6.67 -0.58
CA PHE A 34 -1.96 -6.30 -0.89
C PHE A 34 -1.78 -5.95 -2.36
N LYS A 35 -1.06 -4.86 -2.61
CA LYS A 35 -0.66 -4.38 -3.92
C LYS A 35 0.82 -4.66 -4.17
N ALA A 36 1.21 -4.69 -5.45
CA ALA A 36 2.62 -4.85 -5.81
C ALA A 36 3.48 -3.74 -5.17
N PRO A 37 4.69 -4.04 -4.67
CA PRO A 37 5.45 -3.12 -3.84
C PRO A 37 6.19 -2.00 -4.62
N TYR A 38 5.71 -1.65 -5.81
CA TYR A 38 6.32 -0.70 -6.74
C TYR A 38 5.25 0.11 -7.47
N ALA A 39 5.68 1.20 -8.12
CA ALA A 39 4.79 2.23 -8.63
C ALA A 39 3.85 1.75 -9.74
N CYS A 40 2.70 2.42 -9.81
CA CYS A 40 1.66 2.21 -10.82
C CYS A 40 2.21 2.05 -12.24
N GLY A 41 1.65 1.09 -12.97
CA GLY A 41 1.92 0.88 -14.38
C GLY A 41 3.29 0.27 -14.65
N GLN A 42 4.19 0.25 -13.67
CA GLN A 42 5.46 -0.42 -13.83
C GLN A 42 5.26 -1.92 -13.94
N GLN A 43 6.02 -2.53 -14.83
CA GLN A 43 6.05 -3.97 -15.00
C GLN A 43 7.39 -4.52 -14.50
N TRP A 44 7.31 -5.47 -13.59
CA TRP A 44 8.46 -6.12 -13.00
C TRP A 44 8.32 -7.63 -13.20
N THR A 45 9.43 -8.29 -13.49
CA THR A 45 9.51 -9.73 -13.39
C THR A 45 9.69 -10.14 -11.94
N TYR A 46 9.25 -11.35 -11.61
CA TYR A 46 9.47 -11.94 -10.31
C TYR A 46 9.98 -13.36 -10.43
N SER A 47 10.78 -13.78 -9.46
CA SER A 47 11.29 -15.15 -9.34
C SER A 47 11.48 -15.53 -7.87
N HIS A 48 11.80 -16.80 -7.63
CA HIS A 48 12.24 -17.31 -6.34
C HIS A 48 13.54 -18.10 -6.55
N HIS A 49 14.59 -17.81 -5.79
CA HIS A 49 15.93 -18.37 -6.08
C HIS A 49 16.38 -19.49 -5.11
N SER A 50 15.60 -19.88 -4.09
CA SER A 50 16.01 -21.05 -3.28
C SER A 50 14.88 -21.77 -2.54
N ALA A 51 15.19 -23.01 -2.14
CA ALA A 51 14.36 -23.86 -1.30
C ALA A 51 14.22 -23.35 0.15
N GLU A 52 14.98 -22.34 0.56
CA GLU A 52 15.01 -21.81 1.93
C GLU A 52 13.90 -20.77 2.21
N VAL A 53 13.23 -20.24 1.17
CA VAL A 53 12.14 -19.26 1.36
C VAL A 53 10.98 -19.55 0.41
N ARG A 54 10.19 -20.59 0.69
CA ARG A 54 9.03 -21.00 -0.16
C ARG A 54 7.97 -19.90 -0.35
N GLN A 55 8.04 -18.81 0.41
CA GLN A 55 7.00 -17.79 0.55
C GLN A 55 7.54 -16.36 0.38
N ALA A 56 8.65 -16.22 -0.36
CA ALA A 56 9.20 -14.93 -0.78
C ALA A 56 9.32 -14.84 -2.30
N LEU A 57 9.34 -13.60 -2.81
CA LEU A 57 9.59 -13.31 -4.22
C LEU A 57 10.58 -12.16 -4.36
N ASP A 58 11.46 -12.30 -5.34
CA ASP A 58 12.37 -11.26 -5.79
C ASP A 58 11.76 -10.55 -6.99
N PHE A 59 11.50 -9.25 -6.88
CA PHE A 59 11.01 -8.42 -7.97
C PHE A 59 12.15 -7.61 -8.60
N VAL A 60 12.26 -7.68 -9.93
CA VAL A 60 13.21 -6.92 -10.75
C VAL A 60 12.46 -6.17 -11.86
N ARG A 61 12.78 -4.90 -12.06
CA ARG A 61 12.11 -4.05 -13.05
C ARG A 61 12.47 -4.45 -14.47
N THR A 62 11.50 -4.51 -15.38
CA THR A 62 11.71 -4.99 -16.77
C THR A 62 11.04 -4.12 -17.84
N ASP A 63 10.43 -3.01 -17.47
CA ASP A 63 9.74 -2.09 -18.38
C ASP A 63 10.66 -1.05 -19.06
N GLY A 64 11.98 -1.30 -19.08
CA GLY A 64 13.00 -0.39 -19.60
C GLY A 64 13.54 0.63 -18.60
N GLY A 65 12.95 0.72 -17.39
CA GLY A 65 13.53 1.50 -16.29
C GLY A 65 14.55 0.72 -15.45
N GLY A 66 15.43 1.45 -14.75
CA GLY A 66 16.44 0.84 -13.87
C GLY A 66 15.84 0.33 -12.56
N THR A 67 16.21 -0.89 -12.15
CA THR A 67 15.77 -1.43 -10.85
C THR A 67 16.39 -0.67 -9.69
N ALA A 68 17.68 -0.34 -9.71
CA ALA A 68 18.34 0.39 -8.62
C ALA A 68 17.74 1.79 -8.41
N GLY A 69 17.46 2.16 -7.15
CA GLY A 69 16.92 3.47 -6.80
C GLY A 69 15.43 3.66 -7.11
N SER A 70 14.76 2.68 -7.74
CA SER A 70 13.31 2.73 -7.96
C SER A 70 12.55 2.83 -6.63
N PRO A 71 11.45 3.60 -6.57
CA PRO A 71 10.63 3.69 -5.36
C PRO A 71 10.04 2.35 -4.93
N VAL A 72 10.15 2.04 -3.65
CA VAL A 72 9.44 0.92 -3.01
C VAL A 72 8.23 1.46 -2.28
N LEU A 73 7.05 0.88 -2.55
CA LEU A 73 5.77 1.33 -2.03
C LEU A 73 5.20 0.32 -1.03
N ALA A 74 4.46 0.83 -0.03
CA ALA A 74 3.69 0.00 0.88
C ALA A 74 2.61 -0.77 0.12
N SER A 75 2.55 -2.08 0.33
CA SER A 75 1.59 -2.99 -0.30
C SER A 75 0.20 -2.88 0.31
N ALA A 76 0.12 -2.49 1.58
CA ALA A 76 -1.09 -2.13 2.30
C ALA A 76 -0.77 -1.09 3.38
N ALA A 77 -1.80 -0.42 3.90
CA ALA A 77 -1.62 0.54 4.98
C ALA A 77 -1.19 -0.16 6.29
N GLY A 78 -0.45 0.53 7.14
CA GLY A 78 0.03 -0.03 8.40
C GLY A 78 1.07 0.84 9.09
N THR A 79 1.81 0.26 10.03
CA THR A 79 2.92 0.92 10.74
C THR A 79 4.25 0.36 10.25
N ALA A 80 5.11 1.23 9.71
CA ALA A 80 6.39 0.87 9.12
C ALA A 80 7.54 0.97 10.13
N TYR A 81 8.34 -0.09 10.23
CA TYR A 81 9.52 -0.18 11.07
C TYR A 81 10.77 -0.45 10.23
N ARG A 82 11.87 0.21 10.57
CA ARG A 82 13.15 0.11 9.88
C ARG A 82 14.06 -0.85 10.59
N TYR A 83 14.81 -1.64 9.82
CA TYR A 83 15.80 -2.57 10.33
C TYR A 83 17.03 -2.59 9.42
N SER A 84 18.17 -3.00 9.96
CA SER A 84 19.39 -3.21 9.20
C SER A 84 20.04 -4.53 9.61
N GLN A 85 20.31 -5.38 8.64
CA GLN A 85 20.96 -6.68 8.80
C GLN A 85 22.02 -6.85 7.69
N PRO A 86 23.26 -6.36 7.89
CA PRO A 86 24.27 -6.28 6.84
C PRO A 86 24.68 -7.61 6.19
N SER A 87 24.56 -8.73 6.90
CA SER A 87 24.91 -10.08 6.39
C SER A 87 23.72 -10.84 5.79
N GLY A 88 22.52 -10.26 5.77
CA GLY A 88 21.29 -10.92 5.35
C GLY A 88 20.38 -9.96 4.59
N ALA A 89 19.24 -9.60 5.18
CA ALA A 89 18.21 -8.77 4.58
C ALA A 89 18.65 -7.36 4.15
N GLY A 90 19.85 -6.91 4.53
CA GLY A 90 20.32 -5.56 4.29
C GLY A 90 19.50 -4.55 5.08
N ASN A 91 19.30 -3.37 4.50
CA ASN A 91 18.32 -2.43 5.03
C ASN A 91 16.93 -2.89 4.61
N TYR A 92 16.01 -3.02 5.56
CA TYR A 92 14.67 -3.46 5.25
C TYR A 92 13.60 -2.74 6.06
N ILE A 93 12.39 -2.73 5.52
CA ILE A 93 11.20 -2.26 6.21
C ILE A 93 10.28 -3.44 6.48
N ALA A 94 9.71 -3.45 7.68
CA ALA A 94 8.54 -4.25 8.01
C ALA A 94 7.33 -3.35 8.16
N ILE A 95 6.20 -3.69 7.54
CA ILE A 95 4.94 -3.00 7.80
C ILE A 95 4.00 -3.93 8.55
N GLU A 96 3.52 -3.46 9.70
CA GLU A 96 2.47 -4.12 10.48
C GLU A 96 1.10 -3.59 10.06
N HIS A 97 0.27 -4.47 9.50
CA HIS A 97 -1.04 -4.10 8.92
C HIS A 97 -2.21 -4.27 9.90
N GLY A 98 -1.93 -4.77 11.11
CA GLY A 98 -2.96 -5.21 12.07
C GLY A 98 -3.43 -6.65 11.81
N GLY A 99 -4.15 -7.21 12.77
CA GLY A 99 -4.72 -8.56 12.66
C GLY A 99 -3.71 -9.68 12.43
N GLY A 100 -2.44 -9.49 12.82
CA GLY A 100 -1.37 -10.47 12.63
C GLY A 100 -0.66 -10.41 11.28
N TRP A 101 -1.10 -9.56 10.35
CA TRP A 101 -0.51 -9.44 9.02
C TRP A 101 0.70 -8.49 9.00
N LYS A 102 1.75 -8.92 8.31
CA LYS A 102 2.99 -8.17 8.13
C LYS A 102 3.54 -8.35 6.72
N THR A 103 4.23 -7.34 6.20
CA THR A 103 5.00 -7.45 4.95
C THR A 103 6.44 -7.01 5.16
N TYR A 104 7.35 -7.63 4.43
CA TYR A 104 8.78 -7.32 4.45
C TYR A 104 9.28 -6.83 3.09
N TYR A 105 10.19 -5.86 3.12
CA TYR A 105 10.80 -5.22 1.95
C TYR A 105 12.30 -5.11 2.15
N PHE A 106 13.06 -6.05 1.59
CA PHE A 106 14.50 -6.23 1.85
C PHE A 106 15.38 -5.50 0.83
N HIS A 107 16.69 -5.50 1.11
CA HIS A 107 17.77 -5.01 0.25
C HIS A 107 17.67 -3.52 -0.14
N LEU A 108 16.95 -2.71 0.64
CA LEU A 108 16.71 -1.30 0.32
C LEU A 108 18.03 -0.50 0.30
N ALA A 109 18.11 0.47 -0.61
CA ALA A 109 19.21 1.44 -0.61
C ALA A 109 19.01 2.52 0.47
N ALA A 110 17.77 2.99 0.63
CA ALA A 110 17.41 4.03 1.59
C ALA A 110 15.97 3.90 2.07
N PHE A 111 15.71 4.38 3.29
CA PHE A 111 14.37 4.53 3.87
C PHE A 111 13.77 5.90 3.49
N SER A 112 12.45 5.96 3.28
CA SER A 112 11.70 7.19 2.97
C SER A 112 10.65 7.55 4.03
N VAL A 113 10.45 6.71 5.05
CA VAL A 113 9.49 6.93 6.15
C VAL A 113 10.16 6.66 7.48
N ALA A 114 9.82 7.40 8.56
CA ALA A 114 10.40 7.23 9.89
C ALA A 114 10.13 5.82 10.50
N ASN A 115 10.95 5.41 11.47
CA ASN A 115 10.68 4.18 12.23
C ASN A 115 9.42 4.39 13.09
N GLY A 116 8.46 3.47 13.00
CA GLY A 116 7.14 3.59 13.65
C GLY A 116 6.15 4.49 12.91
N ALA A 117 6.44 4.90 11.66
CA ALA A 117 5.54 5.77 10.91
C ALA A 117 4.29 5.02 10.43
N GLN A 118 3.11 5.65 10.54
CA GLN A 118 1.94 5.17 9.81
C GLN A 118 2.10 5.47 8.32
N VAL A 119 1.74 4.50 7.49
CA VAL A 119 1.84 4.58 6.04
C VAL A 119 0.54 4.13 5.39
N ALA A 120 0.15 4.82 4.31
CA ALA A 120 -0.96 4.40 3.46
C ALA A 120 -0.50 3.35 2.43
N GLN A 121 -1.43 2.55 1.90
CA GLN A 121 -1.15 1.72 0.71
C GLN A 121 -0.69 2.61 -0.45
N GLY A 122 0.38 2.21 -1.14
CA GLY A 122 0.97 2.98 -2.24
C GLY A 122 1.88 4.13 -1.80
N GLN A 123 2.03 4.38 -0.49
CA GLN A 123 3.00 5.37 0.00
C GLN A 123 4.43 4.85 -0.21
N ARG A 124 5.32 5.74 -0.68
CA ARG A 124 6.75 5.42 -0.79
C ARG A 124 7.36 5.23 0.60
N ILE A 125 7.97 4.07 0.80
CA ILE A 125 8.62 3.68 2.06
C ILE A 125 10.13 3.61 1.95
N GLY A 126 10.66 3.48 0.73
CA GLY A 126 12.10 3.39 0.51
C GLY A 126 12.46 3.42 -0.97
N THR A 127 13.68 2.97 -1.25
CA THR A 127 14.20 2.77 -2.60
C THR A 127 14.90 1.43 -2.70
N THR A 128 14.77 0.78 -3.84
CA THR A 128 15.46 -0.47 -4.14
C THR A 128 16.96 -0.27 -4.13
N GLY A 129 17.66 -1.28 -3.65
CA GLY A 129 19.11 -1.32 -3.61
C GLY A 129 19.60 -2.75 -3.67
N SER A 130 20.85 -2.94 -3.27
CA SER A 130 21.50 -4.25 -3.19
C SER A 130 22.23 -4.39 -1.85
N THR A 131 21.67 -3.82 -0.77
CA THR A 131 22.28 -3.93 0.57
C THR A 131 22.08 -5.33 1.13
N GLY A 132 22.96 -5.76 2.04
CA GLY A 132 22.89 -7.11 2.59
C GLY A 132 23.52 -8.15 1.67
N ASN A 133 23.04 -9.39 1.79
CA ASN A 133 23.42 -10.47 0.88
C ASN A 133 22.55 -10.42 -0.38
N SER A 134 23.03 -9.71 -1.41
CA SER A 134 22.33 -9.56 -2.67
C SER A 134 23.33 -9.45 -3.83
N SER A 135 23.04 -10.09 -4.96
CA SER A 135 23.85 -10.07 -6.18
C SER A 135 23.49 -8.92 -7.13
N GLY A 136 22.43 -8.16 -6.84
CA GLY A 136 21.98 -7.05 -7.68
C GLY A 136 20.73 -6.37 -7.14
N ALA A 137 20.39 -5.19 -7.67
CA ALA A 137 19.26 -4.43 -7.16
C ALA A 137 17.91 -5.12 -7.44
N HIS A 138 17.12 -5.37 -6.40
CA HIS A 138 15.79 -5.98 -6.45
C HIS A 138 14.97 -5.65 -5.19
N ILE A 139 13.72 -6.10 -5.14
CA ILE A 139 12.91 -6.14 -3.90
C ILE A 139 12.69 -7.60 -3.54
N HIS A 140 13.32 -8.10 -2.48
CA HIS A 140 12.89 -9.35 -1.84
C HIS A 140 11.70 -9.03 -0.93
N TYR A 141 10.56 -9.65 -1.23
CA TYR A 141 9.26 -9.33 -0.65
C TYR A 141 8.59 -10.55 -0.01
N GLU A 142 8.00 -10.35 1.16
CA GLU A 142 7.29 -11.41 1.90
C GLU A 142 5.95 -10.92 2.44
N GLN A 143 5.01 -11.85 2.59
CA GLN A 143 3.76 -11.69 3.33
C GLN A 143 3.76 -12.67 4.49
N LEU A 144 3.45 -12.19 5.69
CA LEU A 144 3.44 -13.01 6.90
C LEU A 144 2.10 -12.85 7.63
N TYR A 145 1.61 -13.95 8.19
CA TYR A 145 0.48 -13.99 9.11
C TYR A 145 0.92 -14.65 10.42
N ASN A 146 0.81 -13.92 11.53
CA ASN A 146 1.27 -14.35 12.85
C ASN A 146 2.72 -14.88 12.85
N GLY A 147 3.61 -14.21 12.10
CA GLY A 147 5.02 -14.56 11.98
C GLY A 147 5.33 -15.71 11.02
N VAL A 148 4.32 -16.33 10.40
CA VAL A 148 4.50 -17.41 9.42
C VAL A 148 4.36 -16.86 8.02
N GLY A 149 5.34 -17.13 7.15
CA GLY A 149 5.29 -16.79 5.73
C GLY A 149 4.00 -17.31 5.07
N GLN A 150 3.50 -16.58 4.07
CA GLN A 150 2.29 -16.91 3.33
C GLN A 150 2.56 -16.94 1.84
N THR A 151 1.74 -17.68 1.11
CA THR A 151 1.71 -17.55 -0.36
C THR A 151 1.38 -16.10 -0.70
N ILE A 152 2.18 -15.49 -1.57
CA ILE A 152 2.07 -14.10 -1.96
C ILE A 152 0.84 -13.95 -2.84
N VAL A 153 -0.13 -13.20 -2.32
CA VAL A 153 -1.35 -12.81 -3.01
C VAL A 153 -1.29 -11.31 -3.25
N ILE A 154 -1.41 -10.89 -4.51
CA ILE A 154 -1.48 -9.48 -4.91
C ILE A 154 -2.79 -9.27 -5.65
N ASN A 155 -3.57 -8.25 -5.30
CA ASN A 155 -4.89 -8.01 -5.89
C ASN A 155 -5.87 -9.18 -5.74
N GLY A 156 -5.77 -9.93 -4.65
CA GLY A 156 -6.55 -11.16 -4.45
C GLY A 156 -6.11 -12.33 -5.34
N LEU A 157 -5.10 -12.16 -6.19
CA LEU A 157 -4.55 -13.20 -7.06
C LEU A 157 -3.28 -13.79 -6.47
N SER A 158 -3.27 -15.11 -6.29
CA SER A 158 -2.04 -15.84 -5.93
C SER A 158 -1.01 -15.78 -7.05
N LEU A 159 0.24 -15.46 -6.71
CA LEU A 159 1.35 -15.53 -7.66
C LEU A 159 1.99 -16.93 -7.73
N ALA A 160 1.60 -17.84 -6.84
CA ALA A 160 2.05 -19.22 -6.87
C ALA A 160 1.38 -20.00 -8.03
N PRO A 161 2.07 -21.01 -8.60
CA PRO A 161 3.46 -21.39 -8.32
C PRO A 161 4.44 -20.32 -8.80
N TYR A 162 5.46 -20.05 -7.99
CA TYR A 162 6.49 -19.07 -8.29
C TYR A 162 7.42 -19.58 -9.40
N PRO A 163 7.84 -18.73 -10.34
CA PRO A 163 8.75 -19.14 -11.41
C PRO A 163 10.20 -19.21 -10.92
N GLY A 164 10.88 -20.33 -11.17
CA GLY A 164 12.30 -20.53 -10.80
C GLY A 164 13.31 -19.70 -11.60
N SER A 165 12.84 -18.93 -12.59
CA SER A 165 13.67 -18.04 -13.40
C SER A 165 13.00 -16.69 -13.57
N TYR A 166 13.80 -15.62 -13.51
CA TYR A 166 13.38 -14.29 -13.94
C TYR A 166 12.93 -14.30 -15.42
N HIS A 167 12.14 -13.30 -15.80
CA HIS A 167 11.57 -13.10 -17.14
C HIS A 167 10.53 -14.15 -17.59
N SER A 168 10.18 -15.11 -16.73
CA SER A 168 9.15 -16.11 -17.02
C SER A 168 7.73 -15.63 -16.68
N LYS A 169 7.60 -14.79 -15.65
CA LYS A 169 6.35 -14.11 -15.30
C LYS A 169 6.60 -12.65 -14.99
N TYR A 170 5.56 -11.86 -15.13
CA TYR A 170 5.56 -10.42 -14.92
C TYR A 170 4.33 -10.00 -14.12
N LEU A 171 4.46 -8.92 -13.37
CA LEU A 171 3.37 -8.30 -12.64
C LEU A 171 3.39 -6.80 -12.91
N THR A 172 2.33 -6.30 -13.55
CA THR A 172 2.08 -4.87 -13.69
C THR A 172 1.39 -4.36 -12.43
N SER A 173 1.95 -3.33 -11.80
CA SER A 173 1.41 -2.77 -10.57
C SER A 173 0.18 -1.90 -10.84
N ASP A 174 -0.85 -2.08 -10.04
CA ASP A 174 -1.92 -1.09 -9.84
C ASP A 174 -1.74 -0.27 -8.54
N ASN A 175 -0.62 -0.46 -7.83
CA ASN A 175 -0.34 0.22 -6.56
C ASN A 175 -0.04 1.70 -6.80
N GLY A 176 -0.80 2.56 -6.13
CA GLY A 176 -0.72 3.99 -6.37
C GLY A 176 -1.11 4.39 -7.80
N CYS A 177 -2.00 3.64 -8.48
CA CYS A 177 -2.53 4.01 -9.80
C CYS A 177 -3.65 5.06 -9.78
N GLY A 178 -4.21 5.37 -8.62
CA GLY A 178 -4.62 6.73 -8.32
C GLY A 178 -3.35 7.44 -7.87
N GLY A 179 -2.75 8.25 -8.74
CA GLY A 179 -1.33 8.59 -8.60
C GLY A 179 -1.02 9.32 -7.31
N GLY A 180 0.01 8.79 -6.65
CA GLY A 180 0.61 9.31 -5.44
C GLY A 180 -0.07 8.74 -4.20
N GLY A 181 0.66 7.90 -3.45
CA GLY A 181 0.28 7.59 -2.09
C GLY A 181 0.26 8.86 -1.24
N VAL A 182 -0.92 9.43 -1.08
CA VAL A 182 -1.30 10.46 -0.13
C VAL A 182 -2.80 10.27 0.13
N GLY A 183 -3.23 10.44 1.39
CA GLY A 183 -4.65 10.34 1.73
C GLY A 183 -5.49 11.26 0.85
N LYS A 184 -6.76 10.91 0.65
CA LYS A 184 -7.72 11.83 0.03
C LYS A 184 -7.75 13.13 0.84
N TYR A 185 -7.50 14.25 0.18
CA TYR A 185 -7.69 15.58 0.75
C TYR A 185 -9.07 16.07 0.36
N TRP A 186 -9.90 16.37 1.35
CA TRP A 186 -11.25 16.84 1.11
C TRP A 186 -11.23 18.34 0.87
N VAL A 187 -11.80 18.78 -0.24
CA VAL A 187 -11.87 20.16 -0.67
C VAL A 187 -13.29 20.52 -1.05
N ASP A 188 -13.72 21.72 -0.72
CA ASP A 188 -14.98 22.27 -1.22
C ASP A 188 -14.72 23.10 -2.48
N THR A 189 -15.47 22.84 -3.54
CA THR A 189 -15.46 23.63 -4.77
C THR A 189 -16.71 24.50 -4.87
N PHE A 190 -16.57 25.78 -5.24
CA PHE A 190 -17.70 26.71 -5.27
C PHE A 190 -18.56 26.60 -6.55
N ALA A 191 -18.04 25.92 -7.57
CA ALA A 191 -18.71 25.69 -8.85
C ALA A 191 -18.23 24.39 -9.49
N ASN A 192 -18.99 23.92 -10.49
CA ASN A 192 -18.56 22.81 -11.32
C ASN A 192 -17.25 23.17 -12.02
N ALA A 193 -16.27 22.26 -11.95
CA ALA A 193 -14.96 22.44 -12.53
C ALA A 193 -14.78 21.49 -13.71
N THR A 194 -14.43 22.02 -14.88
CA THR A 194 -13.99 21.17 -15.99
C THR A 194 -12.67 20.48 -15.60
N GLY A 195 -12.64 19.15 -15.78
CA GLY A 195 -11.44 18.35 -15.60
C GLY A 195 -10.70 18.12 -16.90
N TYR A 196 -9.37 18.04 -16.84
CA TYR A 196 -8.49 17.96 -17.99
C TYR A 196 -7.47 16.82 -17.87
N ALA A 197 -6.94 16.34 -19.00
CA ALA A 197 -5.95 15.25 -18.99
C ALA A 197 -4.59 15.66 -18.41
N ALA A 198 -4.30 16.97 -18.37
CA ALA A 198 -3.07 17.56 -17.84
C ALA A 198 -3.39 18.87 -17.12
N ALA A 199 -2.40 19.46 -16.45
CA ALA A 199 -2.50 20.73 -15.74
C ALA A 199 -2.55 21.96 -16.68
N ASN A 200 -3.46 21.90 -17.65
CA ASN A 200 -3.71 22.90 -18.68
C ASN A 200 -5.16 22.73 -19.20
N THR A 201 -5.55 23.55 -20.18
CA THR A 201 -6.93 23.59 -20.68
C THR A 201 -7.13 22.92 -22.04
N ALA A 202 -6.16 22.15 -22.55
CA ALA A 202 -6.16 21.69 -23.95
C ALA A 202 -7.08 20.48 -24.21
N ASP A 203 -7.24 19.58 -23.24
CA ASP A 203 -7.98 18.32 -23.42
C ASP A 203 -8.95 18.03 -22.27
N ALA A 204 -10.17 18.57 -22.40
CA ALA A 204 -11.21 18.40 -21.41
C ALA A 204 -11.71 16.94 -21.37
N GLN A 205 -11.77 16.39 -20.16
CA GLN A 205 -12.16 15.00 -19.89
C GLN A 205 -13.57 14.86 -19.32
N GLY A 206 -14.10 15.90 -18.69
CA GLY A 206 -15.36 15.82 -17.97
C GLY A 206 -15.57 16.95 -16.98
N VAL A 207 -16.41 16.71 -15.99
CA VAL A 207 -16.81 17.69 -14.97
C VAL A 207 -16.68 17.07 -13.58
N LEU A 208 -16.03 17.80 -12.69
CA LEU A 208 -16.14 17.64 -11.24
C LEU A 208 -17.26 18.56 -10.74
N ASN A 209 -18.25 18.02 -10.06
CA ASN A 209 -19.39 18.77 -9.58
C ASN A 209 -18.98 19.68 -8.41
N ALA A 210 -19.70 20.80 -8.26
CA ALA A 210 -19.56 21.68 -7.12
C ALA A 210 -19.89 20.93 -5.81
N GLY A 211 -19.19 21.27 -4.73
CA GLY A 211 -19.41 20.69 -3.41
C GLY A 211 -18.13 20.07 -2.83
N THR A 212 -18.31 19.15 -1.88
CA THR A 212 -17.20 18.50 -1.20
C THR A 212 -16.67 17.33 -2.03
N ASN A 213 -15.43 17.48 -2.50
CA ASN A 213 -14.72 16.58 -3.37
C ASN A 213 -13.45 16.08 -2.69
N TYR A 214 -12.93 14.93 -3.12
CA TYR A 214 -11.57 14.54 -2.75
C TYR A 214 -10.59 14.91 -3.86
N VAL A 215 -9.34 15.16 -3.48
CA VAL A 215 -8.21 15.32 -4.40
C VAL A 215 -7.02 14.53 -3.86
N TYR A 216 -6.12 14.17 -4.76
CA TYR A 216 -4.93 13.38 -4.44
C TYR A 216 -3.74 14.29 -4.15
N CYS A 217 -3.32 15.06 -5.13
CA CYS A 217 -2.12 15.88 -5.08
C CYS A 217 -2.29 17.11 -5.99
N LYS A 218 -1.32 18.03 -5.94
CA LYS A 218 -1.29 19.24 -6.76
C LYS A 218 -0.08 19.30 -7.67
N VAL A 219 -0.22 19.98 -8.81
CA VAL A 219 0.88 20.31 -9.71
C VAL A 219 0.76 21.76 -10.16
N TRP A 220 1.89 22.38 -10.48
CA TRP A 220 1.92 23.71 -11.09
C TRP A 220 1.58 23.62 -12.57
N GLY A 221 0.75 24.52 -13.08
CA GLY A 221 0.30 24.48 -14.47
C GLY A 221 -0.19 25.82 -15.00
N ALA A 222 -1.06 25.77 -16.01
CA ALA A 222 -1.61 26.97 -16.62
C ALA A 222 -2.43 27.79 -15.61
N ARG A 223 -2.33 29.11 -15.66
CA ARG A 223 -3.13 30.00 -14.82
C ARG A 223 -4.61 29.92 -15.21
N VAL A 224 -5.48 29.71 -14.23
CA VAL A 224 -6.94 29.82 -14.40
C VAL A 224 -7.45 30.92 -13.47
N GLY A 225 -8.37 31.75 -13.97
CA GLY A 225 -9.05 32.80 -13.20
C GLY A 225 -9.05 34.16 -13.88
N THR A 226 -9.35 35.18 -13.10
CA THR A 226 -9.41 36.60 -13.47
C THR A 226 -8.12 37.33 -13.10
N ALA A 227 -8.05 38.64 -13.37
CA ALA A 227 -6.88 39.45 -13.01
C ALA A 227 -6.63 39.51 -11.49
N SER A 228 -7.67 39.49 -10.67
CA SER A 228 -7.57 39.62 -9.20
C SER A 228 -7.72 38.30 -8.44
N GLN A 229 -8.36 37.29 -9.05
CA GLN A 229 -8.56 35.97 -8.46
C GLN A 229 -8.08 34.89 -9.42
N PHE A 230 -7.04 34.15 -9.08
CA PHE A 230 -6.42 33.17 -9.97
C PHE A 230 -5.73 32.06 -9.21
N ASN A 231 -5.46 30.95 -9.90
CA ASN A 231 -4.63 29.88 -9.36
C ASN A 231 -3.84 29.17 -10.47
N HIS A 232 -2.58 28.88 -10.20
CA HIS A 232 -1.71 28.04 -11.03
C HIS A 232 -1.64 26.59 -10.57
N TRP A 233 -2.15 26.27 -9.38
CA TRP A 233 -2.24 24.90 -8.91
C TRP A 233 -3.38 24.16 -9.58
N TRP A 234 -3.10 22.93 -9.96
CA TRP A 234 -4.04 21.97 -10.50
C TRP A 234 -4.11 20.76 -9.59
N LEU A 235 -5.31 20.37 -9.21
CA LEU A 235 -5.59 19.28 -8.29
C LEU A 235 -5.92 18.03 -9.10
N ARG A 236 -5.21 16.95 -8.82
CA ARG A 236 -5.49 15.64 -9.41
C ARG A 236 -6.66 14.99 -8.68
N THR A 237 -7.68 14.54 -9.41
CA THR A 237 -8.91 13.94 -8.86
C THR A 237 -9.58 13.01 -9.88
N ASP A 238 -10.73 12.43 -9.53
CA ASP A 238 -11.60 11.70 -10.43
C ASP A 238 -12.91 12.49 -10.64
N LEU A 239 -13.37 12.57 -11.88
CA LEU A 239 -14.51 13.40 -12.29
C LEU A 239 -15.84 12.65 -12.10
N ASP A 240 -16.87 13.39 -11.68
CA ASP A 240 -18.24 12.85 -11.53
C ASP A 240 -18.88 12.50 -12.87
N THR A 241 -18.65 13.34 -13.88
CA THR A 241 -19.16 13.13 -15.24
C THR A 241 -17.99 13.06 -16.21
N VAL A 242 -17.97 12.03 -17.05
CA VAL A 242 -16.93 11.82 -18.06
C VAL A 242 -17.51 12.06 -19.45
N TYR A 243 -16.83 12.88 -20.26
CA TYR A 243 -17.24 13.09 -21.64
C TYR A 243 -17.03 11.83 -22.46
N ALA A 244 -17.82 11.67 -23.53
CA ALA A 244 -17.74 10.49 -24.39
C ALA A 244 -16.32 10.29 -24.94
N GLY A 245 -15.77 9.08 -24.76
CA GLY A 245 -14.42 8.73 -25.22
C GLY A 245 -13.27 9.32 -24.40
N LYS A 246 -13.54 9.91 -23.22
CA LYS A 246 -12.52 10.50 -22.33
C LYS A 246 -12.25 9.64 -21.10
N ASN A 247 -11.18 9.99 -20.37
CA ASN A 247 -10.82 9.36 -19.10
C ASN A 247 -11.10 10.30 -17.93
N GLY A 248 -12.09 9.96 -17.11
CA GLY A 248 -12.44 10.74 -15.92
C GLY A 248 -11.56 10.48 -14.71
N ARG A 249 -10.65 9.49 -14.76
CA ARG A 249 -9.76 9.16 -13.64
C ARG A 249 -8.45 9.89 -13.74
N ASN A 250 -7.91 10.31 -12.59
CA ASN A 250 -6.65 11.04 -12.51
C ASN A 250 -6.62 12.32 -13.37
N ALA A 251 -7.78 12.94 -13.57
CA ALA A 251 -7.89 14.21 -14.27
C ALA A 251 -7.43 15.36 -13.37
N TYR A 252 -7.16 16.51 -13.98
CA TYR A 252 -6.75 17.72 -13.29
C TYR A 252 -7.86 18.77 -13.34
N VAL A 253 -8.23 19.31 -12.18
CA VAL A 253 -9.10 20.48 -12.05
C VAL A 253 -8.28 21.63 -11.47
N SER A 254 -8.56 22.87 -11.86
CA SER A 254 -7.83 24.00 -11.28
C SER A 254 -8.22 24.23 -9.81
N ALA A 255 -7.23 24.51 -8.96
CA ALA A 255 -7.46 24.96 -7.59
C ALA A 255 -8.13 26.34 -7.51
N TYR A 256 -8.29 27.04 -8.64
CA TYR A 256 -9.11 28.24 -8.74
C TYR A 256 -10.53 28.03 -8.19
N TYR A 257 -11.08 26.82 -8.32
CA TYR A 257 -12.44 26.50 -7.87
C TYR A 257 -12.57 26.25 -6.36
N LEU A 258 -11.47 26.25 -5.59
CA LEU A 258 -11.51 26.00 -4.15
C LEU A 258 -12.25 27.13 -3.41
N SER A 259 -13.18 26.77 -2.54
CA SER A 259 -14.05 27.74 -1.85
C SER A 259 -13.37 28.52 -0.72
N ARG A 260 -12.23 28.05 -0.22
CA ARG A 260 -11.65 28.52 1.06
C ARG A 260 -10.33 29.27 0.95
N TRP A 261 -9.65 29.18 -0.20
CA TRP A 261 -8.25 29.59 -0.31
C TRP A 261 -8.06 30.65 -1.40
N GLY A 262 -7.08 31.53 -1.18
CA GLY A 262 -6.77 32.65 -2.07
C GLY A 262 -5.91 32.24 -3.27
N ASN A 263 -5.30 33.24 -3.91
CA ASN A 263 -4.49 33.04 -5.10
C ASN A 263 -3.29 32.14 -4.83
N ASP A 264 -3.03 31.20 -5.75
CA ASP A 264 -1.92 30.25 -5.69
C ASP A 264 -1.79 29.46 -4.37
N GLU A 265 -2.92 29.26 -3.69
CA GLU A 265 -3.04 28.36 -2.55
C GLU A 265 -3.73 27.05 -2.96
N ALA A 266 -3.30 25.94 -2.37
CA ALA A 266 -3.88 24.62 -2.60
C ALA A 266 -3.80 23.81 -1.31
N ARG A 267 -4.86 23.92 -0.51
CA ARG A 267 -5.01 23.29 0.80
C ARG A 267 -6.34 22.54 0.87
N ASP A 268 -6.41 21.54 1.74
CA ASP A 268 -7.66 20.83 2.04
C ASP A 268 -8.59 21.70 2.91
N ASN A 269 -9.79 21.22 3.21
CA ASN A 269 -10.79 21.93 4.03
C ASN A 269 -10.34 22.24 5.46
N ASN A 270 -9.33 21.52 5.97
CA ASN A 270 -8.74 21.68 7.30
C ASN A 270 -7.48 22.57 7.29
N GLY A 271 -7.08 23.08 6.13
CA GLY A 271 -5.91 23.95 5.97
C GLY A 271 -4.58 23.20 5.75
N ALA A 272 -4.60 21.87 5.62
CA ALA A 272 -3.42 21.08 5.29
C ALA A 272 -3.01 21.34 3.84
N VAL A 273 -1.72 21.56 3.59
CA VAL A 273 -1.20 21.77 2.23
C VAL A 273 -1.35 20.47 1.44
N ILE A 274 -2.02 20.56 0.28
CA ILE A 274 -2.15 19.43 -0.63
C ILE A 274 -0.73 19.13 -1.18
N PRO A 275 -0.27 17.88 -1.11
CA PRO A 275 1.08 17.48 -1.49
C PRO A 275 1.26 17.54 -3.01
N ASN A 276 2.50 17.71 -3.46
CA ASN A 276 2.81 17.68 -4.89
C ASN A 276 2.62 16.26 -5.48
N CYS A 277 2.14 16.20 -6.72
CA CYS A 277 2.40 15.05 -7.59
C CYS A 277 3.85 15.17 -8.11
#